data_AF-A0AA36C056-F1
#
_entry.id   AF-A0AA36C056-F1
#
_cell.length_a   1.000
_cell.length_b   1.000
_cell.length_c   1.000
_cell.angle_alpha   90.00
_cell.angle_beta   90.00
_cell.angle_gamma   90.00
#
_symmetry.space_group_name_H-M   'P 1'
#
loop_
_entity.id
_entity.type
_entity.pdbx_description
1 polymer ?
#
loop_
_entity_poly.entity_id
_entity_poly.type
_entity_poly.pdbx_seq_one_letter_code
_entity_poly.pdbx_strand_id
1 'polypeptide(L)' 'MNAYKCDICDKSFSQKINLSNHKLIHIGDMPYCNICGKSFSQKGHLSTHLSIHTQVTMELTATFTGLRYLEYRGDDQFTG' A
#
# COMPACT_ATOMS: atom_id res chain seq x y z
N MET A 1 -28.07 -15.18 5.34
CA MET A 1 -26.72 -14.60 5.18
C MET A 1 -26.03 -14.66 6.53
N ASN A 2 -25.00 -15.49 6.68
CA ASN A 2 -24.26 -15.57 7.94
C ASN A 2 -23.20 -14.47 7.98
N ALA A 3 -23.32 -13.59 8.98
CA ALA A 3 -22.35 -12.52 9.20
C ALA A 3 -21.25 -12.99 10.16
N TYR A 4 -20.02 -12.56 9.89
CA TYR A 4 -18.86 -12.77 10.75
C TYR A 4 -18.82 -11.66 11.80
N LYS A 5 -19.12 -12.01 13.05
CA LYS A 5 -19.15 -11.06 14.17
C LYS A 5 -17.78 -10.89 14.80
N CYS A 6 -17.44 -9.67 15.19
CA CYS A 6 -16.32 -9.40 16.07
C CYS A 6 -16.66 -9.85 17.49
N ASP A 7 -15.67 -10.39 18.17
CA ASP A 7 -15.72 -10.89 19.55
C ASP A 7 -15.31 -9.80 20.56
N ILE A 8 -14.71 -8.71 20.09
CA ILE A 8 -14.25 -7.58 20.91
C ILE A 8 -15.25 -6.42 20.85
N CYS A 9 -16.05 -6.33 19.80
CA CYS A 9 -17.09 -5.30 19.64
C CYS A 9 -18.28 -5.81 18.81
N ASP A 10 -19.40 -5.09 18.80
CA ASP A 10 -20.64 -5.53 18.13
C ASP A 10 -20.65 -5.40 16.59
N LYS A 11 -19.48 -5.19 15.97
CA LYS A 11 -19.40 -5.08 14.50
C LYS A 11 -19.52 -6.45 13.82
N SER A 12 -20.28 -6.47 12.73
CA SER A 12 -20.50 -7.65 11.90
C SER A 12 -20.06 -7.39 10.47
N PHE A 13 -19.46 -8.40 9.83
CA PHE A 13 -18.91 -8.31 8.48
C PHE A 13 -19.48 -9.39 7.58
N SER A 14 -19.63 -9.10 6.29
CA SER A 14 -20.10 -10.07 5.29
C SER A 14 -19.05 -11.10 4.91
N GLN A 15 -17.76 -10.81 5.15
CA GLN A 15 -16.64 -11.68 4.78
C GLN A 15 -15.68 -11.88 5.95
N LYS A 16 -15.13 -13.10 6.07
CA LYS A 16 -14.15 -13.46 7.11
C LYS A 16 -12.87 -12.62 7.04
N ILE A 17 -12.42 -12.27 5.83
CA ILE A 17 -11.22 -11.45 5.63
C ILE A 17 -11.41 -10.04 6.23
N ASN A 18 -12.60 -9.47 6.08
CA ASN A 18 -12.93 -8.16 6.63
C ASN A 18 -12.97 -8.19 8.16
N LEU A 19 -13.52 -9.26 8.76
CA LEU A 19 -13.44 -9.46 10.21
C LEU A 19 -11.98 -9.61 10.68
N SER A 20 -11.17 -10.39 9.97
CA SER A 20 -9.76 -10.64 10.34
C SER A 20 -8.94 -9.35 10.32
N ASN A 21 -9.09 -8.55 9.25
CA ASN A 21 -8.48 -7.23 9.13
C ASN A 21 -9.00 -6.25 10.18
N HIS A 22 -10.29 -6.31 10.51
CA HIS A 22 -10.86 -5.50 11.58
C HIS A 22 -10.25 -5.81 12.94
N LYS A 23 -9.97 -7.08 13.27
CA LYS A 23 -9.37 -7.43 14.57
C LYS A 23 -8.00 -6.77 14.80
N LEU A 24 -7.26 -6.45 13.74
CA LEU A 24 -5.97 -5.77 13.84
C LEU A 24 -6.08 -4.40 14.52
N ILE A 25 -7.24 -3.73 14.47
CA ILE A 25 -7.43 -2.44 15.14
C ILE A 25 -7.46 -2.58 16.66
N HIS A 26 -7.94 -3.71 17.18
CA HIS A 26 -8.01 -3.95 18.62
C HIS A 26 -6.66 -4.35 19.20
N ILE A 27 -5.85 -5.02 18.39
CA ILE A 27 -4.48 -5.46 18.74
C ILE A 27 -3.48 -4.30 18.54
N GLY A 28 -3.81 -3.33 17.69
CA GLY A 28 -2.90 -2.27 17.27
C GLY A 28 -1.88 -2.72 16.21
N ASP A 29 -1.97 -3.96 15.73
CA ASP A 29 -1.07 -4.54 14.74
C ASP A 29 -1.57 -4.29 13.31
N MET A 30 -1.81 -3.01 13.00
CA MET A 30 -2.19 -2.60 11.65
C MET A 30 -0.96 -2.53 10.74
N PRO A 31 -1.05 -3.01 9.49
CA PRO A 31 -0.04 -2.75 8.47
C PRO A 31 0.27 -1.26 8.41
N TYR A 32 1.53 -0.88 8.56
CA TYR A 32 1.95 0.51 8.54
C TYR A 32 3.05 0.74 7.51
N CYS A 33 3.10 1.95 6.97
CA CYS A 33 4.16 2.41 6.12
C CYS A 33 5.37 2.80 6.96
N ASN A 34 6.50 2.15 6.74
CA ASN A 34 7.75 2.47 7.42
C ASN A 34 8.39 3.79 6.98
N ILE A 35 7.88 4.42 5.92
CA ILE A 35 8.43 5.67 5.36
C ILE A 35 7.70 6.90 5.93
N CYS A 36 6.36 6.87 5.99
CA CYS A 36 5.56 8.01 6.48
C CYS A 36 4.75 7.73 7.76
N GLY A 37 4.81 6.50 8.29
CA GLY A 37 4.09 6.11 9.52
C GLY A 37 2.58 5.94 9.35
N LYS A 38 2.02 6.06 8.13
CA LYS A 38 0.57 5.82 7.91
C LYS A 38 0.20 4.36 8.14
N SER A 39 -0.89 4.13 8.86
CA SER A 39 -1.48 2.81 9.09
C SER A 39 -2.58 2.49 8.08
N PHE A 40 -2.75 1.21 7.76
CA PHE A 40 -3.70 0.69 6.78
C PHE A 40 -4.46 -0.50 7.36
N SER A 41 -5.73 -0.64 6.97
CA SER A 41 -6.56 -1.78 7.38
C SER A 41 -6.28 -3.06 6.59
N GLN A 42 -5.55 -2.99 5.47
CA GLN A 42 -5.25 -4.14 4.60
C GLN A 42 -3.83 -4.07 4.05
N LYS A 43 -3.17 -5.24 3.95
CA LYS A 43 -1.83 -5.35 3.37
C LYS A 43 -1.76 -4.91 1.90
N GLY A 44 -2.80 -5.17 1.11
CA GLY A 44 -2.88 -4.74 -0.29
C GLY A 44 -2.81 -3.22 -0.43
N HIS A 45 -3.54 -2.48 0.42
CA HIS A 45 -3.52 -1.02 0.42
C HIS A 45 -2.16 -0.45 0.82
N LEU A 46 -1.49 -1.06 1.81
CA LEU A 46 -0.11 -0.71 2.16
C LEU A 46 0.83 -0.93 0.96
N SER A 47 0.72 -2.07 0.27
CA SER A 47 1.54 -2.37 -0.91
C SER A 47 1.35 -1.32 -2.02
N THR A 48 0.11 -0.98 -2.36
CA THR A 48 -0.18 0.08 -3.33
C THR A 48 0.34 1.43 -2.87
N HIS A 49 0.22 1.76 -1.58
CA HIS A 49 0.75 2.99 -1.03
C HIS A 49 2.29 3.08 -1.10
N LEU A 50 2.99 1.97 -0.84
CA LEU A 50 4.46 1.91 -0.93
C LEU A 50 4.94 2.22 -2.36
N SER A 51 4.15 1.95 -3.40
CA SER A 51 4.52 2.29 -4.78
C SER A 51 4.65 3.80 -5.02
N ILE A 52 3.92 4.63 -4.26
CA ILE A 52 4.04 6.09 -4.29
C ILE A 52 5.39 6.49 -3.70
N HIS A 53 5.77 5.87 -2.58
CA HIS A 53 7.09 6.09 -2.03
C HIS A 53 8.18 5.57 -2.95
N THR A 54 8.03 4.43 -3.61
CA THR A 54 9.04 3.98 -4.58
C THR A 54 9.24 5.01 -5.69
N GLN A 55 8.17 5.59 -6.25
CA GLN A 55 8.28 6.69 -7.24
C GLN A 55 8.97 7.92 -6.65
N VAL A 56 8.52 8.42 -5.50
CA VAL A 56 9.07 9.62 -4.86
C VAL A 56 10.51 9.40 -4.36
N THR A 57 10.83 8.20 -3.90
CA THR A 57 12.16 7.85 -3.37
C THR A 57 13.15 7.68 -4.52
N MET A 58 12.74 7.17 -5.68
CA MET A 58 13.60 7.17 -6.87
C MET A 58 13.87 8.59 -7.38
N GLU A 59 12.90 9.52 -7.34
CA GLU A 59 13.13 10.92 -7.71
C GLU A 59 14.06 11.66 -6.73
N LEU A 60 13.85 11.51 -5.41
CA LEU A 60 14.67 12.19 -4.40
C LEU A 60 16.09 11.60 -4.32
N THR A 61 16.23 10.28 -4.45
CA THR A 61 17.57 9.65 -4.52
C THR A 61 18.29 10.01 -5.82
N ALA A 62 17.62 10.00 -6.97
CA ALA A 62 18.20 10.47 -8.24
C ALA A 62 18.68 11.93 -8.17
N THR A 63 17.91 12.79 -7.50
CA THR A 63 18.26 14.20 -7.28
C THR A 63 19.43 14.35 -6.30
N PHE A 64 19.47 13.54 -5.24
CA PHE A 64 20.52 13.59 -4.22
C PHE A 64 21.84 12.94 -4.67
N THR A 65 21.79 11.86 -5.46
CA THR A 65 22.98 11.16 -5.97
C THR A 65 23.43 11.65 -7.35
N GLY A 66 22.75 12.65 -7.94
CA GLY A 66 23.08 13.18 -9.27
C GLY A 66 22.94 12.17 -10.40
N LEU A 67 22.22 11.06 -10.19
CA LEU A 67 22.00 10.03 -11.21
C LEU A 67 20.75 10.37 -12.01
N ARG A 68 20.92 11.02 -13.16
CA ARG A 68 19.83 11.25 -14.12
C ARG A 68 19.49 9.91 -14.78
N TYR A 69 18.46 9.22 -14.27
CA TYR A 69 17.88 8.07 -14.98
C TYR A 69 17.37 8.56 -16.34
N LEU A 70 17.89 7.97 -17.41
CA LEU A 70 17.44 8.26 -18.76
C LEU A 70 15.95 7.91 -18.86
N GLU A 71 15.14 8.87 -19.26
CA GLU A 71 13.73 8.64 -19.60
C GLU A 71 13.68 7.62 -20.74
N TYR A 72 13.19 6.41 -20.46
CA TYR A 72 12.83 5.46 -21.50
C TYR A 72 11.55 5.98 -22.15
N ARG A 73 11.69 6.89 -23.11
CA ARG A 73 10.60 7.31 -23.99
C ARG A 73 10.53 6.27 -25.12
N GLY A 74 9.65 5.29 -24.95
CA GLY A 74 9.45 4.21 -25.90
C GLY A 74 8.51 4.62 -27.03
N ASP A 75 9.01 5.35 -28.02
CA ASP A 75 8.32 5.56 -29.30
C ASP A 75 9.28 5.90 -30.45
N ASP A 76 10.15 4.95 -30.80
CA ASP A 76 10.79 4.91 -32.13
C ASP A 76 9.94 4.07 -33.10
N GLN A 77 9.08 4.74 -33.85
CA GLN A 77 8.46 4.20 -35.07
C GLN A 77 9.54 4.23 -36.17
N PHE A 78 10.13 3.08 -36.49
CA PHE A 78 11.00 2.93 -37.66
C PHE A 78 10.15 3.05 -38.93
N THR A 79 10.43 4.07 -39.74
CA THR A 79 10.00 4.15 -41.13
C THR A 79 10.91 3.27 -42.00
N GLY A 80 10.29 2.40 -42.79
CA GLY A 80 10.89 1.61 -43.85
C GLY A 80 9.80 1.10 -44.78
#